data_AF-A0A8T6HCH9-F1
#
_entry.id   AF-A0A8T6HCH9-F1
#
_cell.length_a   1.000
_cell.length_b   1.000
_cell.length_c   1.000
_cell.angle_alpha   90.00
_cell.angle_beta   90.00
_cell.angle_gamma   90.00
#
_symmetry.space_group_name_H-M   'P 1'
#
loop_
_entity.id
_entity.type
_entity.pdbx_description
1 polymer ?
#
loop_
_entity_poly.entity_id
_entity_poly.type
_entity_poly.pdbx_seq_one_letter_code
_entity_poly.pdbx_strand_id
1 'polypeptide(L)'
;MGLGALFFRWNMDRLHVKQVQRDVYQRIMRDRLQILANSPAGSPDPYAALNEACAAFSKSPGVIAALAKLNEQWADPRRLAPNLVTALKEMAAACGAMPQALNDDYFLNPFQPPIDEGDNDLSSAS
;
A
#
# COMPACT_ATOMS: atom_id res chain seq x y z
N MET A 1 -2.75 -14.42 -39.31
CA MET A 1 -2.43 -14.57 -37.87
C MET A 1 -3.75 -14.68 -37.12
N GLY A 2 -4.02 -15.84 -36.54
CA GLY A 2 -5.34 -16.22 -36.04
C GLY A 2 -5.70 -15.60 -34.69
N LEU A 3 -6.99 -15.62 -34.37
CA LEU A 3 -7.59 -15.17 -33.09
C LEU A 3 -6.84 -15.68 -31.84
N GLY A 4 -6.21 -16.85 -31.91
CA GLY A 4 -5.37 -17.40 -30.83
C GLY A 4 -4.17 -16.51 -30.48
N ALA A 5 -3.50 -15.89 -31.45
CA ALA A 5 -2.37 -14.98 -31.20
C ALA A 5 -2.82 -13.67 -30.52
N LEU A 6 -4.01 -13.17 -30.88
CA LEU A 6 -4.62 -12.00 -30.24
C LEU A 6 -5.05 -12.30 -28.79
N PHE A 7 -5.67 -13.47 -28.55
CA PHE A 7 -6.05 -13.90 -27.21
C PHE A 7 -4.82 -14.10 -26.30
N PHE A 8 -3.76 -14.72 -26.84
CA PHE A 8 -2.51 -14.94 -26.09
C PHE A 8 -1.84 -13.61 -25.74
N ARG A 9 -1.76 -12.67 -26.70
CA ARG A 9 -1.21 -11.34 -26.44
C ARG A 9 -2.02 -10.56 -25.42
N TRP A 10 -3.35 -10.58 -25.52
CA TRP A 10 -4.23 -9.93 -24.56
C TRP A 10 -4.06 -10.49 -23.13
N ASN A 11 -3.92 -11.81 -23.00
CA ASN A 11 -3.66 -12.43 -21.70
C ASN A 11 -2.28 -12.07 -21.15
N MET A 12 -1.24 -12.06 -22.00
CA MET A 12 0.11 -11.66 -21.61
C MET A 12 0.16 -10.21 -21.14
N ASP A 13 -0.50 -9.29 -21.85
CA ASP A 13 -0.57 -7.88 -21.46
C ASP A 13 -1.27 -7.72 -20.10
N ARG A 14 -2.34 -8.49 -19.84
CA ARG A 14 -3.03 -8.50 -18.54
C ARG A 14 -2.17 -9.04 -17.41
N LEU A 15 -1.42 -10.11 -17.64
CA LEU A 15 -0.51 -10.67 -16.64
C LEU A 15 0.63 -9.70 -16.32
N HIS A 16 1.18 -9.05 -17.35
CA HIS A 16 2.23 -8.06 -17.20
C HIS A 16 1.76 -6.84 -16.38
N VAL A 17 0.56 -6.31 -16.66
CA VAL A 17 -0.03 -5.21 -15.86
C VAL A 17 -0.19 -5.62 -14.40
N LYS A 18 -0.67 -6.83 -14.12
CA LYS A 18 -0.81 -7.33 -12.74
C LYS A 18 0.54 -7.51 -12.02
N GLN A 19 1.57 -7.93 -12.74
CA GLN A 19 2.92 -8.03 -12.21
C GLN A 19 3.46 -6.64 -11.84
N VAL A 20 3.38 -5.68 -12.75
CA VAL A 20 3.81 -4.29 -12.50
C VAL A 20 3.08 -3.69 -11.30
N GLN A 21 1.75 -3.86 -11.21
CA GLN A 21 0.95 -3.38 -10.08
C GLN A 21 1.41 -4.00 -8.75
N ARG A 22 1.68 -5.31 -8.73
CA ARG A 22 2.17 -6.00 -7.55
C ARG A 22 3.57 -5.53 -7.15
N ASP A 23 4.47 -5.36 -8.12
CA ASP A 23 5.85 -4.92 -7.87
C ASP A 23 5.89 -3.49 -7.33
N VAL A 24 5.03 -2.61 -7.84
CA VAL A 24 4.87 -1.24 -7.32
C VAL A 24 4.29 -1.26 -5.90
N TYR A 25 3.24 -2.04 -5.66
CA TYR A 25 2.66 -2.20 -4.33
C TYR A 25 3.68 -2.70 -3.30
N GLN A 26 4.48 -3.71 -3.65
CA GLN A 26 5.52 -4.24 -2.76
C GLN A 26 6.62 -3.21 -2.45
N ARG A 27 7.01 -2.40 -3.43
CA ARG A 27 7.97 -1.30 -3.23
C ARG A 27 7.42 -0.25 -2.26
N ILE A 28 6.18 0.19 -2.45
CA ILE A 28 5.53 1.14 -1.52
C ILE A 28 5.41 0.53 -0.12
N MET A 29 5.01 -0.74 -0.02
CA MET A 29 4.97 -1.43 1.27
C MET A 29 6.34 -1.48 1.94
N ARG A 30 7.42 -1.67 1.19
CA ARG A 30 8.78 -1.66 1.74
C ARG A 30 9.18 -0.27 2.25
N ASP A 31 8.88 0.76 1.46
CA ASP A 31 9.36 2.12 1.68
C ASP A 31 8.40 2.96 2.56
N ARG A 32 7.26 2.39 2.99
CA ARG A 32 6.21 3.06 3.79
C ARG A 32 6.73 3.77 5.04
N LEU A 33 7.72 3.21 5.75
CA LEU A 33 8.27 3.86 6.95
C LEU A 33 9.07 5.12 6.60
N GLN A 34 9.71 5.15 5.43
CA GLN A 34 10.40 6.34 4.93
C GLN A 34 9.38 7.41 4.49
N ILE A 35 8.27 6.99 3.87
CA ILE A 35 7.13 7.87 3.55
C ILE A 35 6.58 8.51 4.83
N LEU A 36 6.33 7.71 5.87
CA LEU A 36 5.79 8.19 7.15
C LEU A 36 6.78 9.08 7.92
N ALA A 37 8.09 8.81 7.80
CA ALA A 37 9.12 9.63 8.43
C ALA A 37 9.27 11.01 7.77
N ASN A 38 8.61 11.27 6.62
CA ASN A 38 8.77 12.50 5.84
C ASN A 38 10.25 12.87 5.63
N SER A 39 11.13 11.86 5.54
CA SER A 39 12.58 12.07 5.65
C SER A 39 13.14 12.62 4.34
N PRO A 40 13.70 13.85 4.31
CA PRO A 40 14.29 14.41 3.12
C PRO A 40 15.79 14.11 3.14
N ALA A 41 16.23 12.91 2.78
CA ALA A 41 17.60 12.70 2.29
C ALA A 41 17.90 11.24 1.90
N GLY A 42 18.17 11.02 0.61
CA GLY A 42 19.27 10.16 0.17
C GLY A 42 18.98 8.68 -0.13
N SER A 43 17.78 8.16 0.13
CA SER A 43 17.37 6.81 -0.31
C SER A 43 16.56 6.86 -1.61
N PRO A 44 16.55 5.77 -2.42
CA PRO A 44 15.75 5.69 -3.65
C PRO A 44 14.32 6.18 -3.40
N ASP A 45 13.92 7.11 -4.25
CA ASP A 45 12.89 8.09 -3.99
C ASP A 45 11.51 7.45 -3.68
N PRO A 46 11.03 7.50 -2.43
CA PRO A 46 9.69 7.00 -2.10
C PRO A 46 8.58 7.74 -2.87
N TYR A 47 8.86 8.96 -3.36
CA TYR A 47 7.98 9.71 -4.24
C TYR A 47 7.93 9.11 -5.65
N ALA A 48 9.02 8.51 -6.13
CA ALA A 48 9.05 7.82 -7.41
C ALA A 48 8.14 6.58 -7.40
N ALA A 49 8.11 5.82 -6.31
CA ALA A 49 7.22 4.67 -6.16
C ALA A 49 5.74 5.09 -6.15
N LEU A 50 5.39 6.22 -5.52
CA LEU A 50 4.04 6.77 -5.53
C LEU A 50 3.63 7.31 -6.91
N ASN A 51 4.56 7.97 -7.62
CA ASN A 51 4.34 8.40 -9.00
C ASN A 51 4.15 7.21 -9.95
N GLU A 52 4.93 6.14 -9.77
CA GLU A 52 4.78 4.90 -10.52
C GLU A 52 3.44 4.23 -10.22
N ALA A 53 2.92 4.33 -8.99
CA ALA A 53 1.59 3.84 -8.65
C ALA A 53 0.47 4.61 -9.38
N CYS A 54 0.59 5.92 -9.56
CA CYS A 54 -0.37 6.68 -10.37
C CYS A 54 -0.44 6.14 -11.81
N ALA A 55 0.70 5.72 -12.39
CA ALA A 55 0.75 5.15 -13.73
C ALA A 55 0.22 3.69 -13.75
N ALA A 56 0.69 2.85 -12.84
CA ALA A 56 0.36 1.42 -12.77
C ALA A 56 -1.12 1.16 -12.42
N PHE A 57 -1.73 2.03 -11.62
CA PHE A 57 -3.12 1.95 -11.18
C PHE A 57 -4.04 2.99 -11.84
N SER A 58 -3.62 3.57 -12.98
CA SER A 58 -4.38 4.60 -13.71
C SER A 58 -5.81 4.20 -14.09
N LYS A 59 -6.09 2.90 -14.19
CA LYS A 59 -7.44 2.35 -14.46
C LYS A 59 -8.25 2.00 -13.20
N SER A 60 -7.70 2.24 -12.01
CA SER A 60 -8.35 1.97 -10.72
C SER A 60 -8.75 3.30 -10.07
N PRO A 61 -10.01 3.75 -10.22
CA PRO A 61 -10.44 5.06 -9.71
C PRO A 61 -10.29 5.17 -8.18
N GLY A 62 -10.50 4.08 -7.44
CA GLY A 62 -10.29 4.04 -5.98
C GLY A 62 -8.84 4.32 -5.57
N VAL A 63 -7.88 3.71 -6.27
CA VAL A 63 -6.45 3.94 -6.03
C VAL A 63 -6.05 5.38 -6.34
N ILE A 64 -6.51 5.92 -7.48
CA ILE A 64 -6.20 7.30 -7.88
C ILE A 64 -6.81 8.31 -6.90
N ALA A 65 -8.04 8.10 -6.44
CA ALA A 65 -8.67 8.95 -5.44
C ALA A 65 -7.91 8.92 -4.10
N ALA A 66 -7.47 7.73 -3.65
CA ALA A 66 -6.70 7.59 -2.42
C ALA A 66 -5.31 8.25 -2.52
N LEU A 67 -4.63 8.12 -3.66
CA LEU A 67 -3.35 8.79 -3.94
C LEU A 67 -3.50 10.30 -4.02
N ALA A 68 -4.56 10.81 -4.65
CA ALA A 68 -4.85 12.25 -4.70
C ALA A 68 -5.05 12.81 -3.28
N LYS A 69 -5.85 12.13 -2.45
CA LYS A 69 -6.08 12.52 -1.06
C LYS A 69 -4.81 12.49 -0.21
N LEU A 70 -3.95 11.48 -0.43
CA LEU A 70 -2.64 11.40 0.22
C LEU A 70 -1.76 12.61 -0.14
N ASN A 71 -1.76 13.01 -1.42
CA ASN A 71 -1.00 14.17 -1.89
C ASN A 71 -1.56 15.51 -1.36
N GLU A 72 -2.88 15.69 -1.34
CA GLU A 72 -3.54 16.90 -0.82
C GLU A 72 -3.23 17.13 0.67
N GLN A 73 -3.17 16.05 1.45
CA GLN A 73 -2.98 16.09 2.90
C GLN A 73 -1.57 15.69 3.32
N TRP A 74 -0.60 15.75 2.41
CA TRP A 74 0.77 15.28 2.63
C TRP A 74 1.46 16.00 3.80
N ALA A 75 1.25 17.31 3.89
CA ALA A 75 1.85 18.16 4.91
C ALA A 75 1.23 17.99 6.31
N ASP A 76 0.12 17.25 6.46
CA ASP A 76 -0.53 17.00 7.74
C ASP A 76 -0.05 15.66 8.34
N PRO A 77 0.79 15.68 9.40
CA PRO A 77 1.33 14.47 10.01
C PRO A 77 0.24 13.55 10.59
N ARG A 78 -0.92 14.11 10.99
CA ARG A 78 -2.03 13.34 11.55
C ARG A 78 -2.83 12.60 10.48
N ARG A 79 -2.71 13.02 9.21
CA ARG A 79 -3.45 12.45 8.07
C ARG A 79 -2.58 11.60 7.16
N LEU A 80 -1.26 11.75 7.21
CA LEU A 80 -0.32 10.99 6.39
C LEU A 80 -0.47 9.46 6.57
N ALA A 81 -0.41 8.97 7.80
CA ALA A 81 -0.55 7.54 8.10
C ALA A 81 -1.90 6.95 7.66
N PRO A 82 -3.06 7.50 8.05
CA PRO A 82 -4.35 6.93 7.62
C PRO A 82 -4.60 7.05 6.11
N ASN A 83 -4.12 8.10 5.45
CA ASN A 83 -4.24 8.21 3.99
C ASN A 83 -3.33 7.20 3.27
N LEU A 84 -2.12 6.95 3.79
CA LEU A 84 -1.22 5.94 3.24
C LEU A 84 -1.84 4.53 3.38
N VAL A 85 -2.41 4.22 4.54
CA VAL A 85 -3.13 2.94 4.76
C VAL A 85 -4.31 2.82 3.79
N THR A 86 -5.07 3.90 3.59
CA THR A 86 -6.18 3.91 2.62
C THR A 86 -5.69 3.62 1.20
N ALA A 87 -4.60 4.25 0.76
CA ALA A 87 -4.00 4.00 -0.55
C ALA A 87 -3.50 2.56 -0.69
N LEU A 88 -2.85 2.01 0.34
CA LEU A 88 -2.38 0.62 0.36
C LEU A 88 -3.54 -0.38 0.28
N LYS A 89 -4.66 -0.13 0.97
CA LYS A 89 -5.85 -0.97 0.91
C LYS A 89 -6.47 -0.99 -0.50
N GLU A 90 -6.60 0.18 -1.12
CA GLU A 90 -7.12 0.30 -2.49
C GLU A 90 -6.19 -0.40 -3.51
N MET A 91 -4.87 -0.26 -3.35
CA MET A 91 -3.89 -0.97 -4.20
C MET A 91 -3.95 -2.48 -3.99
N ALA A 92 -4.08 -2.94 -2.75
CA ALA A 92 -4.23 -4.36 -2.42
C ALA A 92 -5.50 -4.95 -3.06
N ALA A 93 -6.63 -4.23 -2.96
CA ALA A 93 -7.88 -4.62 -3.63
C ALA A 93 -7.71 -4.70 -5.16
N ALA A 94 -7.06 -3.71 -5.77
CA ALA A 94 -6.78 -3.70 -7.20
C ALA A 94 -5.86 -4.87 -7.64
N CYS A 95 -4.96 -5.31 -6.78
CA CYS A 95 -4.11 -6.49 -7.00
C CYS A 95 -4.84 -7.83 -6.78
N GLY A 96 -6.11 -7.81 -6.36
CA GLY A 96 -6.89 -9.01 -6.03
C GLY A 96 -6.54 -9.64 -4.67
N ALA A 97 -5.86 -8.91 -3.79
CA ALA A 97 -5.78 -9.27 -2.38
C ALA A 97 -7.08 -8.85 -1.68
N MET A 98 -7.45 -9.53 -0.59
CA MET A 98 -8.60 -9.15 0.24
C MET A 98 -8.13 -8.27 1.42
N PRO A 99 -8.06 -6.94 1.27
CA PRO A 99 -7.63 -6.04 2.34
C PRO A 99 -8.58 -6.07 3.56
N GLN A 100 -9.82 -6.52 3.40
CA GLN A 100 -10.78 -6.67 4.50
C GLN A 100 -10.35 -7.72 5.54
N ALA A 101 -9.42 -8.62 5.17
CA ALA A 101 -8.86 -9.61 6.09
C ALA A 101 -7.64 -9.08 6.87
N LEU A 102 -7.18 -7.85 6.61
CA LEU A 102 -5.97 -7.27 7.19
C LEU A 102 -6.31 -6.02 8.03
N ASN A 103 -5.87 -6.00 9.28
CA ASN A 103 -6.01 -4.85 10.17
C ASN A 103 -5.19 -3.64 9.64
N ASP A 104 -5.62 -2.42 9.92
CA ASP A 104 -4.91 -1.18 9.58
C ASP A 104 -3.48 -1.19 10.12
N ASP A 105 -3.29 -1.78 11.30
CA ASP A 105 -1.99 -1.99 11.93
C ASP A 105 -1.06 -2.89 11.12
N TYR A 106 -1.59 -3.83 10.33
CA TYR A 106 -0.78 -4.67 9.45
C TYR A 106 -0.11 -3.84 8.33
N PHE A 107 -0.81 -2.82 7.82
CA PHE A 107 -0.27 -1.96 6.78
C PHE A 107 0.80 -1.01 7.31
N LEU A 108 0.77 -0.69 8.61
CA LEU A 108 1.80 0.11 9.26
C LEU A 108 2.96 -0.77 9.74
N ASN A 109 2.65 -1.86 10.45
CA ASN A 109 3.55 -2.82 11.07
C ASN A 109 3.08 -4.27 10.84
N PRO A 110 3.44 -4.91 9.72
CA PRO A 110 2.98 -6.26 9.37
C PRO A 110 3.54 -7.37 10.27
N PHE A 111 4.51 -7.05 11.12
CA PHE A 111 5.10 -7.95 12.12
C PHE A 111 5.30 -7.19 13.43
N GLN A 112 4.21 -6.88 14.13
CA GLN A 112 4.30 -6.55 15.55
C GLN A 112 4.33 -7.85 16.35
N PRO A 113 5.27 -8.03 17.30
CA PRO A 113 5.11 -9.07 18.30
C PRO A 113 3.77 -8.83 19.02
N PRO A 114 3.06 -9.90 19.44
CA PRO A 114 1.91 -9.72 20.31
C PRO A 114 2.36 -8.84 21.47
N ILE A 115 1.66 -7.73 21.68
CA ILE A 115 1.84 -6.94 22.88
C ILE A 115 1.35 -7.87 23.98
N ASP A 116 2.25 -8.46 24.76
CA ASP A 116 1.86 -9.00 26.06
C ASP A 116 1.26 -7.81 26.80
N GLU A 117 -0.08 -7.77 26.86
CA GLU A 117 -0.78 -6.96 27.84
C GLU A 117 -0.35 -7.53 29.18
N GLY A 118 0.75 -6.99 29.70
CA GLY A 118 1.33 -7.41 30.96
C GLY A 118 0.22 -7.38 32.02
N ASP A 119 0.08 -8.54 32.69
CA ASP A 119 -0.54 -8.75 33.99
C ASP A 119 -1.14 -7.47 34.58
N ASN A 120 -2.38 -7.18 34.19
CA ASN A 120 -3.23 -6.25 34.92
C ASN A 120 -4.21 -7.05 35.77
N ASP A 121 -3.71 -8.13 36.40
CA ASP A 121 -4.40 -8.77 37.52
C ASP A 121 -3.95 -8.10 38.81
N LEU A 122 -4.77 -7.12 39.19
CA LEU A 122 -5.27 -6.92 40.55
C LEU A 122 -4.25 -6.55 41.63
N SER A 123 -4.24 -5.25 41.89
CA SER A 123 -4.37 -4.68 43.24
C SER A 123 -4.83 -5.66 44.34
N SER A 124 -4.18 -5.51 45.50
CA SER A 124 -4.67 -5.79 46.87
C SER A 124 -4.78 -7.25 47.33
N ALA A 125 -3.70 -7.72 47.97
CA ALA A 125 -3.78 -8.51 49.20
C ALA A 125 -2.52 -8.22 50.06
N SER A 126 -2.62 -7.20 50.92
CA SER A 126 -1.77 -7.01 52.10
C SER A 126 -2.65 -7.12 53.32
#